data_AF-A0A183HSC9-F1
#
_entry.id   AF-A0A183HSC9-F1
#
_cell.length_a   1.000
_cell.length_b   1.000
_cell.length_c   1.000
_cell.angle_alpha   90.00
_cell.angle_beta   90.00
_cell.angle_gamma   90.00
#
_symmetry.space_group_name_H-M   'P 1'
#
loop_
_entity.id
_entity.type
_entity.pdbx_description
1 polymer ?
#
loop_
_entity_poly.entity_id
_entity_poly.type
_entity_poly.pdbx_seq_one_letter_code
_entity_poly.pdbx_strand_id
1 'polypeptide(L)'
;MVMKAVPHVGLLHRGTEKLIEYKTYTQALPYFDRLDYITMLTNEQGFALAVEKLLGIEIPLRAKWIRTLFAELNRIANHTFSIVTHALDIGAMTPLFWMFEEREKLFEFK
;
A
#
# COMPACT_ATOMS: atom_id res chain seq x y z
N MET A 1 -14.16 2.24 31.80
CA MET A 1 -14.54 2.99 30.59
C MET A 1 -13.49 4.04 30.34
N VAL A 2 -13.02 4.18 29.10
CA VAL A 2 -12.12 5.28 28.72
C VAL A 2 -12.95 6.55 28.59
N MET A 3 -12.62 7.60 29.35
CA MET A 3 -13.34 8.88 29.34
C MET A 3 -12.82 9.85 28.26
N LYS A 4 -11.53 9.74 27.90
CA LYS A 4 -10.87 10.51 26.85
C LYS A 4 -9.61 9.78 26.39
N ALA A 5 -9.38 9.75 25.08
CA ALA A 5 -8.12 9.32 24.48
C ALA A 5 -7.66 10.39 23.47
N VAL A 6 -6.38 10.76 23.50
CA VAL A 6 -5.78 11.73 22.57
C VAL A 6 -4.62 11.04 21.86
N PRO A 7 -4.78 10.63 20.59
CA PRO A 7 -3.68 10.06 19.82
C PRO A 7 -2.75 11.18 19.33
N HIS A 8 -1.50 11.14 19.77
CA HIS A 8 -0.45 12.02 19.25
C HIS A 8 0.18 11.39 18.00
N VAL A 9 -0.18 11.89 16.82
CA VAL A 9 0.35 11.44 15.52
C VAL A 9 1.53 12.28 15.07
N GLY A 10 2.35 11.75 14.15
CA GLY A 10 3.47 12.48 13.53
C GLY A 10 4.86 11.91 13.82
N LEU A 11 4.97 10.87 14.64
CA LEU A 11 6.25 10.20 14.95
C LEU A 11 6.95 9.59 13.70
N LEU A 12 6.18 9.31 12.65
CA LEU A 12 6.67 8.84 11.35
C LEU A 12 6.54 9.90 10.24
N HIS A 13 6.27 11.17 10.59
CA HIS A 13 6.20 12.23 9.60
C HIS A 13 7.59 12.51 9.02
N ARG A 14 7.72 12.42 7.70
CA ARG A 14 9.00 12.58 6.98
C ARG A 14 9.01 13.74 5.98
N GLY A 15 7.97 14.59 5.98
CA GLY A 15 7.83 15.67 4.99
C GLY A 15 7.84 15.18 3.55
N THR A 16 7.25 14.01 3.27
CA THR A 16 7.29 13.36 1.95
C THR A 16 6.71 14.24 0.85
N GLU A 17 5.62 14.96 1.14
CA GLU A 17 5.01 15.92 0.21
C GLU A 17 5.99 17.05 -0.18
N LYS A 18 6.74 17.57 0.80
CA LYS A 18 7.74 18.61 0.55
C LYS A 18 8.89 18.10 -0.31
N LEU A 19 9.30 16.84 -0.13
CA LEU A 19 10.33 16.23 -0.96
C LEU A 19 9.87 15.99 -2.41
N ILE A 20 8.57 15.75 -2.61
CA ILE A 20 7.99 15.55 -3.95
C ILE A 20 8.02 16.85 -4.76
N GLU A 21 7.86 18.02 -4.13
CA GLU A 21 7.93 19.33 -4.82
C GLU A 21 9.27 19.58 -5.53
N TYR A 22 10.36 19.00 -5.02
CA TYR A 22 11.70 19.16 -5.60
C TYR A 22 12.06 18.07 -6.60
N LYS A 23 11.13 17.17 -6.94
CA LYS A 23 11.38 15.98 -7.78
C LYS A 23 10.46 15.92 -8.99
N THR A 24 10.92 15.25 -10.03
CA THR A 24 10.09 14.99 -11.21
C THR A 24 9.06 13.90 -10.93
N TYR A 25 7.99 13.82 -11.73
CA TYR A 25 6.92 12.82 -11.55
C TYR A 25 7.43 11.38 -11.48
N THR A 26 8.43 11.00 -12.29
CA THR A 26 9.03 9.66 -12.26
C THR A 26 9.89 9.42 -11.03
N GLN A 27 10.60 10.45 -10.55
CA GLN A 27 11.38 10.39 -9.31
C GLN A 27 10.50 10.41 -8.06
N ALA A 28 9.27 10.93 -8.17
CA ALA A 28 8.29 10.98 -7.09
C ALA A 28 7.58 9.64 -6.88
N LEU A 29 7.48 8.79 -7.91
CA LEU A 29 6.76 7.51 -7.86
C LEU A 29 7.12 6.63 -6.64
N PRO A 30 8.41 6.39 -6.30
CA PRO A 30 8.78 5.52 -5.19
C PRO A 30 8.43 6.08 -3.79
N TYR A 31 7.99 7.34 -3.69
CA TYR A 31 7.47 7.86 -2.43
C TYR A 31 6.10 7.29 -2.11
N PHE A 32 5.27 7.02 -3.11
CA PHE A 32 3.91 6.51 -2.93
C PHE A 32 3.90 5.07 -2.41
N ASP A 33 4.85 4.24 -2.85
CA ASP A 33 5.12 2.91 -2.28
C ASP A 33 5.36 2.91 -0.77
N ARG A 34 5.91 4.02 -0.25
CA ARG A 34 6.36 4.14 1.14
C ARG A 34 5.37 4.86 2.04
N LEU A 35 4.24 5.32 1.49
CA LEU A 35 3.17 5.93 2.27
C LEU A 35 2.38 4.85 3.01
N ASP A 36 1.80 3.91 2.26
CA ASP A 36 1.33 2.64 2.80
C ASP A 36 2.26 1.52 2.30
N TYR A 37 3.11 1.05 3.20
CA TYR A 37 4.15 0.06 2.96
C TYR A 37 3.63 -1.37 2.84
N ILE A 38 2.32 -1.59 3.02
CA ILE A 38 1.68 -2.89 2.82
C ILE A 38 1.06 -2.96 1.43
N THR A 39 0.52 -1.84 0.92
CA THR A 39 -0.18 -1.77 -0.38
C THR A 39 0.57 -0.98 -1.46
N MET A 40 1.80 -1.39 -1.75
CA MET A 40 2.71 -0.69 -2.68
C MET A 40 2.06 -0.34 -4.05
N LEU A 41 1.68 -1.38 -4.82
CA LEU A 41 1.17 -1.22 -6.19
C LEU A 41 -0.12 -0.40 -6.30
N THR A 42 -0.99 -0.40 -5.29
CA THR A 42 -2.23 0.40 -5.34
C THR A 42 -1.95 1.87 -5.11
N ASN A 43 -0.93 2.21 -4.32
CA ASN A 43 -0.50 3.59 -4.13
C ASN A 43 0.15 4.15 -5.39
N GLU A 44 1.03 3.37 -6.03
CA GLU A 44 1.58 3.73 -7.34
C GLU A 44 0.48 3.88 -8.39
N GLN A 45 -0.48 2.95 -8.42
CA GLN A 45 -1.61 3.04 -9.34
C GLN A 45 -2.44 4.30 -9.11
N GLY A 46 -2.68 4.69 -7.85
CA GLY A 46 -3.38 5.93 -7.52
C GLY A 46 -2.66 7.17 -8.06
N PHE A 47 -1.34 7.24 -7.88
CA PHE A 47 -0.53 8.33 -8.42
C PHE A 47 -0.45 8.30 -9.96
N ALA A 48 -0.27 7.13 -10.57
CA ALA A 48 -0.23 6.96 -12.02
C ALA A 48 -1.55 7.42 -12.67
N LEU A 49 -2.70 7.03 -12.11
CA LEU A 49 -4.01 7.48 -12.60
C LEU A 49 -4.19 8.99 -12.51
N ALA A 50 -3.68 9.62 -11.45
CA ALA A 50 -3.70 11.08 -11.31
C ALA A 50 -2.86 11.76 -12.40
N VAL A 51 -1.65 11.27 -12.65
CA VAL A 51 -0.75 11.78 -13.70
C VAL A 51 -1.33 11.55 -15.10
N GLU A 52 -1.87 10.36 -15.36
CA GLU A 52 -2.50 9.99 -16.63
C GLU A 52 -3.72 10.87 -16.93
N LYS A 53 -4.53 11.18 -15.91
CA LYS A 53 -5.66 12.10 -16.02
C LYS A 53 -5.21 13.54 -16.31
N LEU A 54 -4.12 14.00 -15.72
CA LEU A 54 -3.55 15.33 -16.00
C LEU A 54 -2.97 15.43 -17.42
N LEU A 55 -2.42 14.33 -17.94
CA LEU A 55 -1.87 14.27 -19.30
C LEU A 55 -2.94 13.97 -20.37
N GLY A 56 -4.12 13.50 -20.00
CA GLY A 56 -5.20 13.15 -20.93
C GLY A 56 -4.89 11.92 -21.80
N ILE A 57 -4.08 10.97 -21.29
CA ILE A 57 -3.62 9.80 -22.04
C ILE A 57 -4.45 8.57 -21.66
N GLU A 58 -4.81 7.75 -22.64
CA GLU A 58 -5.36 6.42 -22.40
C GLU A 58 -4.30 5.32 -22.52
N ILE A 59 -4.33 4.42 -21.54
CA ILE A 59 -3.40 3.29 -21.43
C ILE A 59 -3.91 2.10 -22.27
N PRO A 60 -3.02 1.28 -22.87
CA PRO A 60 -3.43 0.06 -23.55
C PRO A 60 -4.22 -0.90 -22.65
N LEU A 61 -5.17 -1.63 -23.27
CA LEU A 61 -6.07 -2.56 -22.58
C LEU A 61 -5.31 -3.60 -21.73
N ARG A 62 -4.19 -4.13 -22.25
CA ARG A 62 -3.35 -5.10 -21.52
C ARG A 62 -2.85 -4.55 -20.18
N ALA A 63 -2.42 -3.29 -20.14
CA ALA A 63 -1.90 -2.69 -18.91
C ALA A 63 -3.02 -2.40 -17.90
N LYS A 64 -4.25 -2.11 -18.35
CA LYS A 64 -5.42 -2.03 -17.45
C LYS A 64 -5.67 -3.36 -16.73
N TRP A 65 -5.68 -4.47 -17.47
CA TRP A 65 -5.89 -5.81 -16.90
C TRP A 65 -4.77 -6.24 -15.93
N ILE A 66 -3.52 -5.95 -16.28
CA ILE A 66 -2.38 -6.24 -15.40
C ILE A 66 -2.50 -5.44 -14.10
N ARG A 67 -2.78 -4.13 -14.17
CA ARG A 67 -2.98 -3.30 -12.97
C ARG A 67 -4.11 -3.82 -12.09
N THR A 68 -5.25 -4.19 -12.67
CA THR A 68 -6.37 -4.74 -11.89
C THR A 68 -6.01 -6.07 -11.21
N LEU A 69 -5.27 -6.95 -11.89
CA LEU A 69 -4.83 -8.22 -11.30
C LEU A 69 -3.91 -7.99 -10.10
N PHE A 70 -2.88 -7.17 -10.28
CA PHE A 70 -1.93 -6.86 -9.22
C PHE A 70 -2.56 -6.06 -8.07
N ALA A 71 -3.51 -5.17 -8.35
CA ALA A 71 -4.25 -4.44 -7.32
C ALA A 71 -5.05 -5.39 -6.42
N GLU A 72 -5.70 -6.40 -6.99
CA GLU A 72 -6.47 -7.38 -6.21
C GLU A 72 -5.56 -8.35 -5.44
N LEU A 73 -4.40 -8.75 -6.00
CA LEU A 73 -3.39 -9.49 -5.23
C LEU A 73 -2.90 -8.68 -4.02
N ASN A 74 -2.63 -7.38 -4.22
CA ASN A 74 -2.20 -6.50 -3.14
C ASN A 74 -3.31 -6.27 -2.10
N ARG A 75 -4.57 -6.25 -2.53
CA ARG A 75 -5.73 -6.19 -1.64
C ARG A 75 -5.79 -7.42 -0.72
N ILE A 76 -5.63 -8.62 -1.29
CA ILE A 76 -5.59 -9.86 -0.51
C ILE A 76 -4.44 -9.81 0.49
N ALA A 77 -3.23 -9.45 0.04
CA ALA A 77 -2.06 -9.34 0.91
C ALA A 77 -2.28 -8.35 2.07
N ASN A 78 -2.96 -7.23 1.82
CA ASN A 78 -3.27 -6.24 2.86
C ASN A 78 -4.31 -6.74 3.87
N HIS A 79 -5.40 -7.34 3.40
CA HIS A 79 -6.41 -7.89 4.31
C HIS A 79 -5.85 -9.01 5.17
N THR A 80 -5.06 -9.90 4.59
CA THR A 80 -4.37 -10.95 5.32
C THR A 80 -3.48 -10.36 6.41
N PHE A 81 -2.67 -9.34 6.10
CA PHE A 81 -1.85 -8.67 7.10
C PHE A 81 -2.70 -8.00 8.19
N SER A 82 -3.72 -7.24 7.81
CA SER A 82 -4.58 -6.49 8.74
C SER A 82 -5.34 -7.41 9.70
N ILE A 83 -5.89 -8.54 9.24
CA ILE A 83 -6.65 -9.47 10.08
C ILE A 83 -5.71 -10.17 11.06
N VAL A 84 -4.53 -10.56 10.58
CA VAL A 84 -3.55 -11.32 11.34
C VAL A 84 -2.91 -10.48 12.44
N THR A 85 -2.51 -9.24 12.13
CA THR A 85 -1.97 -8.33 13.15
C THR A 85 -3.03 -7.97 14.19
N HIS A 86 -4.28 -7.77 13.76
CA HIS A 86 -5.37 -7.56 14.69
C HIS A 86 -5.62 -8.77 15.60
N ALA A 87 -5.59 -9.98 15.06
CA ALA A 87 -5.71 -11.22 15.84
C ALA A 87 -4.55 -11.38 16.84
N LEU A 88 -3.33 -10.99 16.43
CA LEU A 88 -2.15 -10.97 17.30
C LEU A 88 -2.30 -9.97 18.45
N ASP A 89 -2.79 -8.76 18.18
CA ASP A 89 -3.03 -7.73 19.19
C ASP A 89 -4.06 -8.18 20.24
N ILE A 90 -5.00 -9.06 19.87
CA ILE A 90 -5.97 -9.69 20.77
C ILE A 90 -5.37 -10.89 21.54
N GLY A 91 -4.30 -11.51 21.01
CA GLY A 91 -3.55 -12.60 21.65
C GLY A 91 -3.53 -13.92 20.87
N ALA A 92 -4.15 -14.00 19.70
CA ALA A 92 -4.12 -15.19 18.84
C ALA A 92 -2.83 -15.21 17.99
N MET A 93 -1.83 -15.97 18.43
CA MET A 93 -0.52 -16.05 17.76
C MET A 93 -0.47 -17.00 16.56
N THR A 94 -1.30 -18.05 16.53
CA THR A 94 -1.24 -19.09 15.49
C THR A 94 -1.59 -18.61 14.08
N PRO A 95 -2.58 -17.71 13.84
CA PRO A 95 -2.92 -17.26 12.50
C PRO A 95 -1.79 -16.47 11.83
N LEU A 96 -0.90 -15.86 12.62
CA LEU A 96 0.27 -15.12 12.12
C LEU A 96 1.15 -16.00 11.25
N PHE A 97 1.56 -17.15 11.77
CA PHE A 97 2.49 -18.02 11.07
C PHE A 97 1.89 -18.64 9.82
N TRP A 98 0.62 -19.03 9.86
CA TRP A 98 -0.07 -19.62 8.70
C TRP A 98 -0.21 -18.62 7.55
N MET A 99 -0.64 -17.41 7.87
CA MET A 99 -0.95 -16.41 6.85
C MET A 99 0.30 -15.69 6.33
N PHE A 100 1.38 -15.62 7.12
CA PHE A 100 2.66 -15.10 6.64
C PHE A 100 3.31 -16.02 5.61
N GLU A 101 3.14 -17.35 5.73
CA GLU A 101 3.59 -18.29 4.68
C GLU A 101 2.87 -18.01 3.35
N GLU A 102 1.54 -17.85 3.38
CA GLU A 102 0.76 -17.51 2.19
C GLU A 102 1.13 -16.15 1.61
N ARG A 103 1.46 -15.18 2.48
CA ARG A 103 1.93 -13.87 2.05
C ARG A 103 3.32 -13.93 1.41
N GLU A 104 4.21 -14.80 1.88
CA GLU A 104 5.53 -15.00 1.28
C GLU A 104 5.40 -15.57 -0.14
N LYS A 105 4.49 -16.54 -0.35
CA LYS A 105 4.15 -17.06 -1.69
C LYS A 105 3.69 -15.94 -2.63
N LEU A 106 2.91 -14.97 -2.11
CA LEU A 106 2.50 -13.79 -2.89
C LEU A 106 3.68 -12.88 -3.26
N PHE A 107 4.72 -12.75 -2.43
CA PHE A 107 5.93 -11.98 -2.76
C PHE A 107 6.85 -12.70 -3.75
N GLU A 108 6.81 -14.02 -3.80
CA GLU A 108 7.61 -14.81 -4.73
C GLU A 108 7.10 -14.70 -6.18
N PHE A 109 5.83 -14.30 -6.40
CA PHE A 109 5.32 -14.01 -7.74
C PHE A 109 6.12 -12.86 -8.39
N LYS A 110 7.09 -13.24 -9.21
CA LYS A 110 7.80 -12.38 -10.17
C LYS A 110 7.07 -12.30 -11.50
#